data_AF-A0A849T4T0-F1
#
_entry.id   AF-A0A849T4T0-F1
#
_cell.length_a   1.000
_cell.length_b   1.000
_cell.length_c   1.000
_cell.angle_alpha   90.00
_cell.angle_beta   90.00
_cell.angle_gamma   90.00
#
_symmetry.space_group_name_H-M   'P 1'
#
loop_
_entity.id
_entity.type
_entity.pdbx_description
1 polymer ?
#
loop_
_entity_poly.entity_id
_entity_poly.type
_entity_poly.pdbx_seq_one_letter_code
_entity_poly.pdbx_strand_id
1 'polypeptide(L)'
;MKLRFFFFTLIFLASFPVSAIETCSRVAIINYQEVLIDSNSSDKGEGLRYHLEKDPVAKMHLDTYQKNSRVMWPTAIVGTAGTGLLLYGFFTSDPEDRRIFLISGSATILVNFLIARTLEVSNESNLTKAIDEYNKRNLPKIFFNPDETQGQFNFSTSKIGLAQQWTF
;
A
#
# COMPACT_ATOMS: atom_id res chain seq x y z
N MET A 1 11.14 -10.08 -40.85
CA MET A 1 10.55 -8.73 -40.63
C MET A 1 9.84 -8.59 -39.28
N LYS A 2 9.08 -9.59 -38.81
CA LYS A 2 8.33 -9.54 -37.53
C LYS A 2 9.20 -9.40 -36.26
N LEU A 3 10.39 -10.01 -36.23
CA LEU A 3 11.29 -9.95 -35.06
C LEU A 3 11.94 -8.57 -34.84
N ARG A 4 12.26 -7.85 -35.93
CA ARG A 4 12.79 -6.48 -35.85
C ARG A 4 11.73 -5.49 -35.37
N PHE A 5 10.48 -5.68 -35.80
CA PHE A 5 9.36 -4.84 -35.36
C PHE A 5 9.10 -5.00 -33.86
N PHE A 6 9.13 -6.23 -33.34
CA PHE A 6 8.97 -6.53 -31.90
C PHE A 6 10.09 -5.90 -31.04
N PHE A 7 11.32 -5.89 -31.56
CA PHE A 7 12.47 -5.28 -30.87
C PHE A 7 12.33 -3.75 -30.78
N PHE A 8 11.81 -3.10 -31.84
CA PHE A 8 11.56 -1.65 -31.84
C PHE A 8 10.41 -1.25 -30.91
N THR A 9 9.32 -2.04 -30.80
CA THR A 9 8.26 -1.77 -29.83
C THR A 9 8.74 -1.91 -28.38
N LEU A 10 9.61 -2.88 -28.08
CA LEU A 10 10.17 -3.07 -26.74
C LEU A 10 11.04 -1.87 -26.31
N ILE A 11 11.84 -1.30 -27.22
CA ILE A 11 12.69 -0.13 -26.95
C ILE A 11 11.86 1.14 -26.76
N PHE A 12 10.76 1.29 -27.51
CA PHE A 12 9.87 2.45 -27.36
C PHE A 12 9.16 2.46 -26.00
N LEU A 13 8.75 1.28 -25.49
CA LEU A 13 8.17 1.11 -24.16
C LEU A 13 9.16 1.38 -23.01
N ALA A 14 10.47 1.26 -23.24
CA ALA A 14 11.49 1.53 -22.22
C ALA A 14 11.82 3.02 -22.04
N SER A 15 11.29 3.90 -22.90
CA SER A 15 11.65 5.33 -22.94
C SER A 15 10.75 6.23 -22.08
N PHE A 16 9.80 5.67 -21.31
CA PHE A 16 8.96 6.49 -20.44
C PHE A 16 9.75 6.97 -19.22
N PRO A 17 9.76 8.29 -18.93
CA PRO A 17 10.40 8.80 -17.72
C PRO A 17 9.64 8.27 -16.49
N VAL A 18 10.34 7.51 -15.66
CA VAL A 18 9.85 7.11 -14.34
C VAL A 18 9.98 8.34 -13.44
N SER A 19 8.93 9.14 -13.37
CA SER A 19 8.84 10.19 -12.35
C SER A 19 8.70 9.54 -10.99
N ALA A 20 9.68 9.75 -10.11
CA ALA A 20 9.57 9.38 -8.71
C ALA A 20 8.42 10.20 -8.10
N ILE A 21 7.31 9.53 -7.83
CA ILE A 21 6.19 10.11 -7.08
C ILE A 21 6.76 10.50 -5.71
N GLU A 22 6.67 11.78 -5.36
CA GLU A 22 6.95 12.26 -4.01
C GLU A 22 6.14 11.40 -3.04
N THR A 23 6.85 10.50 -2.36
CA THR A 23 6.21 9.62 -1.38
C THR A 23 5.94 10.54 -0.20
N CYS A 24 4.66 10.79 0.12
CA CYS A 24 4.28 11.47 1.36
C CYS A 24 4.85 10.67 2.53
N SER A 25 6.06 11.01 2.96
CA SER A 25 6.73 10.32 4.06
C SER A 25 6.10 10.77 5.36
N ARG A 26 5.71 9.81 6.19
CA ARG A 26 5.27 10.10 7.55
C ARG A 26 6.45 10.58 8.39
N VAL A 27 6.17 11.46 9.35
CA VAL A 27 7.17 12.08 10.22
C VAL A 27 6.84 11.76 11.67
N ALA A 28 7.87 11.44 12.45
CA ALA A 28 7.80 11.36 13.90
C ALA A 28 8.69 12.43 14.52
N ILE A 29 8.30 12.95 15.68
CA ILE A 29 9.12 13.88 16.46
C ILE A 29 9.81 13.10 17.58
N ILE A 30 11.13 13.10 17.57
CA ILE A 30 11.97 12.48 18.59
C ILE A 30 12.91 13.55 19.13
N ASN A 31 12.80 13.89 20.41
CA ASN A 31 13.64 14.92 21.03
C ASN A 31 13.67 16.26 20.25
N TYR A 32 12.49 16.76 19.86
CA TYR A 32 12.31 17.99 19.08
C TYR A 32 12.93 17.96 17.66
N GLN A 33 13.32 16.79 17.16
CA GLN A 33 13.78 16.59 15.78
C GLN A 33 12.75 15.78 15.01
N GLU A 34 12.45 16.23 13.79
CA GLU A 34 11.62 15.49 12.84
C GLU A 34 12.44 14.37 12.21
N VAL A 35 11.94 13.15 12.34
CA VAL A 35 12.52 11.93 11.78
C VAL A 35 11.53 11.35 10.78
N LEU A 36 11.97 11.19 9.54
CA LEU A 36 11.20 10.55 8.49
C LEU A 36 11.05 9.06 8.82
N ILE A 37 9.82 8.59 8.96
CA ILE A 37 9.51 7.20 9.32
C ILE A 37 9.72 6.29 8.10
N ASP A 38 9.27 6.75 6.93
CA ASP A 38 9.29 5.99 5.68
C ASP A 38 10.27 6.63 4.70
N SER A 39 11.49 6.08 4.62
CA SER A 39 12.51 6.60 3.70
C SER A 39 12.16 6.39 2.23
N ASN A 40 11.39 5.34 1.93
CA ASN A 40 10.87 5.00 0.61
C ASN A 40 9.60 4.13 0.77
N SER A 41 8.81 4.02 -0.29
CA SER A 41 7.67 3.10 -0.43
C SER A 41 7.99 1.64 -0.08
N SER A 42 9.23 1.19 -0.32
CA SER A 42 9.68 -0.19 -0.03
C SER A 42 10.23 -0.38 1.38
N ASP A 43 10.61 0.72 2.04
CA ASP A 43 11.33 0.75 3.31
C ASP A 43 10.52 1.52 4.36
N LYS A 44 9.27 1.07 4.55
CA LYS A 44 8.35 1.63 5.53
C LYS A 44 8.88 1.39 6.96
N GLY A 45 8.78 2.41 7.82
CA GLY A 45 9.18 2.32 9.23
C GLY A 45 10.69 2.26 9.50
N GLU A 46 11.55 2.29 8.48
CA GLU A 46 13.01 2.17 8.69
C GLU A 46 13.61 3.32 9.50
N GLY A 47 13.04 4.53 9.40
CA GLY A 47 13.55 5.67 10.16
C GLY A 47 13.44 5.52 11.68
N LEU A 48 12.55 4.66 12.15
CA LEU A 48 12.37 4.39 13.58
C LEU A 48 13.20 3.20 14.06
N ARG A 49 13.82 2.42 13.16
CA ARG A 49 14.48 1.16 13.51
C ARG A 49 15.59 1.33 14.53
N TYR A 50 16.45 2.33 14.33
CA TYR A 50 17.55 2.64 15.26
C TYR A 50 17.06 3.04 16.67
N HIS A 51 15.86 3.61 16.78
CA HIS A 51 15.29 3.97 18.08
C HIS A 51 14.63 2.75 18.73
N LEU A 52 13.80 2.03 17.97
CA LEU A 52 12.99 0.93 18.46
C LEU A 52 13.79 -0.35 18.72
N GLU A 53 14.96 -0.53 18.08
CA GLU A 53 15.82 -1.70 18.32
C GLU A 53 16.34 -1.84 19.75
N LYS A 54 16.32 -0.74 20.51
CA LYS A 54 16.70 -0.69 21.93
C LYS A 54 15.73 -1.45 22.83
N ASP A 55 14.50 -1.67 22.38
CA ASP A 55 13.49 -2.46 23.07
C ASP A 55 13.11 -3.69 22.24
N PRO A 56 13.33 -4.92 22.74
CA PRO A 56 13.07 -6.13 21.98
C PRO A 56 11.57 -6.31 21.62
N VAL A 57 10.65 -5.82 22.46
CA VAL A 57 9.21 -5.90 22.22
C VAL A 57 8.81 -4.90 21.14
N ALA A 58 9.31 -3.67 21.23
CA ALA A 58 9.08 -2.65 20.21
C ALA A 58 9.64 -3.08 18.84
N LYS A 59 10.86 -3.62 18.83
CA LYS A 59 11.50 -4.16 17.63
C LYS A 59 10.68 -5.27 16.98
N MET A 60 10.14 -6.20 17.77
CA MET A 60 9.31 -7.29 17.24
C MET A 60 8.06 -6.77 16.50
N HIS A 61 7.40 -5.75 17.05
CA HIS A 61 6.25 -5.12 16.40
C HIS A 61 6.66 -4.37 15.12
N LEU A 62 7.80 -3.67 15.14
CA LEU A 62 8.35 -3.02 13.94
C LEU A 62 8.72 -4.04 12.86
N ASP A 63 9.39 -5.14 13.21
CA ASP A 63 9.76 -6.20 12.28
C ASP A 63 8.50 -6.82 11.63
N THR A 64 7.44 -6.98 12.42
CA THR A 64 6.14 -7.47 11.92
C THR A 64 5.52 -6.46 10.94
N TYR A 65 5.53 -5.18 11.28
CA TYR A 65 5.07 -4.10 10.42
C TYR A 65 5.82 -4.09 9.07
N GLN A 66 7.14 -4.15 9.12
CA GLN A 66 8.02 -4.12 7.94
C GLN A 66 7.84 -5.36 7.07
N LYS A 67 7.79 -6.55 7.69
CA LYS A 67 7.58 -7.82 6.98
C LYS A 67 6.26 -7.81 6.22
N ASN A 68 5.16 -7.44 6.88
CA ASN A 68 3.85 -7.41 6.24
C ASN A 68 3.76 -6.34 5.14
N SER A 69 4.48 -5.24 5.28
CA SER A 69 4.54 -4.18 4.25
C SER A 69 5.31 -4.60 3.00
N ARG A 70 6.30 -5.50 3.13
CA ARG A 70 7.07 -6.03 1.99
C ARG A 70 6.34 -7.11 1.20
N VAL A 71 5.38 -7.82 1.80
CA VAL A 71 4.64 -8.93 1.16
C VAL A 71 3.47 -8.37 0.33
N MET A 72 3.78 -7.65 -0.75
CA MET A 72 2.79 -7.12 -1.70
C MET A 72 2.59 -8.00 -2.95
N TRP A 73 3.40 -9.05 -3.14
CA TRP A 73 3.37 -9.82 -4.38
C TRP A 73 2.06 -10.58 -4.65
N PRO A 74 1.39 -11.19 -3.65
CA PRO A 74 0.10 -11.86 -3.89
C PRO A 74 -0.96 -10.93 -4.48
N THR A 75 -1.05 -9.69 -3.97
CA THR A 75 -2.03 -8.70 -4.49
C THR A 75 -1.60 -8.14 -5.84
N ALA A 76 -0.30 -8.04 -6.12
CA ALA A 76 0.21 -7.64 -7.44
C ALA A 76 -0.14 -8.64 -8.53
N ILE A 77 -0.04 -9.95 -8.26
CA ILE A 77 -0.42 -11.01 -9.22
C ILE A 77 -1.91 -10.94 -9.52
N VAL A 78 -2.76 -10.88 -8.50
CA VAL A 78 -4.22 -10.85 -8.66
C VAL A 78 -4.67 -9.58 -9.39
N GLY A 79 -4.08 -8.43 -9.07
CA GLY A 79 -4.35 -7.17 -9.78
C GLY A 79 -3.95 -7.23 -11.25
N THR A 80 -2.81 -7.85 -11.56
CA THR A 80 -2.35 -8.07 -12.94
C THR A 80 -3.29 -9.01 -13.70
N ALA A 81 -3.71 -10.11 -13.06
CA ALA A 81 -4.67 -11.05 -13.63
C ALA A 81 -6.02 -10.37 -13.91
N GLY A 82 -6.56 -9.60 -12.96
CA GLY A 82 -7.79 -8.83 -13.14
C GLY A 82 -7.71 -7.81 -14.28
N THR A 83 -6.56 -7.14 -14.41
CA THR A 83 -6.28 -6.22 -15.53
C THR A 83 -6.22 -6.98 -16.85
N GLY A 84 -5.58 -8.15 -16.88
CA GLY A 84 -5.53 -9.02 -18.04
C GLY A 84 -6.92 -9.47 -18.51
N LEU A 85 -7.80 -9.86 -17.57
CA LEU A 85 -9.19 -10.21 -17.87
C LEU A 85 -9.95 -9.02 -18.46
N LEU A 86 -9.79 -7.83 -17.88
CA LEU A 86 -10.39 -6.60 -18.40
C LEU A 86 -9.94 -6.31 -19.84
N LEU A 87 -8.63 -6.35 -20.09
CA LEU A 87 -8.06 -6.13 -21.42
C LEU A 87 -8.59 -7.17 -22.41
N TYR A 88 -8.62 -8.44 -22.03
CA TYR A 88 -9.19 -9.50 -22.88
C TYR A 88 -10.66 -9.23 -23.19
N GLY A 89 -11.45 -8.79 -22.21
CA GLY A 89 -12.84 -8.39 -22.40
C GLY A 89 -13.02 -7.22 -23.38
N PHE A 90 -12.07 -6.29 -23.48
CA PHE A 90 -12.12 -5.22 -24.48
C PHE A 90 -11.79 -5.69 -25.90
N PHE A 91 -10.97 -6.72 -26.06
CA PHE A 91 -10.52 -7.20 -27.37
C PHE A 91 -11.28 -8.42 -27.89
N THR A 92 -12.07 -9.11 -27.06
CA THR A 92 -12.89 -10.23 -27.53
C THR A 92 -14.05 -9.77 -28.40
N SER A 93 -14.33 -10.53 -29.46
CA SER A 93 -15.40 -10.26 -30.44
C SER A 93 -16.75 -10.83 -30.02
N ASP A 94 -16.74 -11.80 -29.10
CA ASP A 94 -17.96 -12.41 -28.59
C ASP A 94 -18.61 -11.51 -27.51
N PRO A 95 -19.90 -11.14 -27.65
CA PRO A 95 -20.58 -10.22 -26.74
C PRO A 95 -20.85 -10.80 -25.35
N GLU A 96 -21.04 -12.12 -25.24
CA GLU A 96 -21.26 -12.81 -23.96
C GLU A 96 -19.95 -12.87 -23.18
N ASP A 97 -18.89 -13.35 -23.81
CA ASP A 97 -17.55 -13.39 -23.23
C ASP A 97 -17.07 -11.98 -22.85
N ARG A 98 -17.27 -10.99 -23.73
CA ARG A 98 -16.92 -9.58 -23.44
C ARG A 98 -17.52 -9.12 -22.12
N ARG A 99 -18.81 -9.37 -21.90
CA ARG A 99 -19.49 -8.95 -20.67
C ARG A 99 -18.91 -9.68 -19.45
N ILE A 100 -18.69 -10.99 -19.55
CA ILE A 100 -18.15 -11.81 -18.47
C ILE A 100 -16.75 -11.34 -18.07
N PHE A 101 -15.85 -11.15 -19.04
CA PHE A 101 -14.47 -10.73 -18.79
C PHE A 101 -14.36 -9.30 -18.26
N LEU A 102 -15.19 -8.38 -18.75
CA LEU A 102 -15.21 -7.01 -18.24
C LEU A 102 -15.69 -6.94 -16.77
N ILE A 103 -16.76 -7.66 -16.44
CA ILE A 103 -17.30 -7.69 -15.08
C ILE A 103 -16.33 -8.40 -14.14
N SER A 104 -15.85 -9.58 -14.52
CA SER A 104 -14.93 -10.37 -13.68
C SER A 104 -13.58 -9.68 -13.48
N GLY A 105 -13.00 -9.07 -14.51
CA GLY A 105 -11.77 -8.31 -14.39
C GLY A 105 -11.93 -7.09 -13.47
N SER A 106 -13.01 -6.32 -13.64
CA SER A 106 -13.31 -5.16 -12.78
C SER A 106 -13.53 -5.57 -11.32
N ALA A 107 -14.34 -6.61 -11.09
CA ALA A 107 -14.60 -7.13 -9.75
C ALA A 107 -13.32 -7.63 -9.07
N THR A 108 -12.46 -8.33 -9.82
CA THR A 108 -11.18 -8.85 -9.32
C THR A 108 -10.26 -7.71 -8.88
N ILE A 109 -10.14 -6.65 -9.69
CA ILE A 109 -9.33 -5.47 -9.32
C ILE A 109 -9.89 -4.81 -8.05
N LEU A 110 -11.21 -4.64 -7.97
CA LEU A 110 -11.85 -3.99 -6.82
C LEU A 110 -11.65 -4.81 -5.54
N VAL A 111 -11.88 -6.12 -5.59
CA VAL A 111 -11.66 -7.02 -4.45
C VAL A 111 -10.19 -7.01 -4.03
N ASN A 112 -9.26 -7.07 -4.99
CA ASN A 112 -7.83 -7.01 -4.71
C ASN A 112 -7.42 -5.69 -4.04
N PHE A 113 -7.96 -4.56 -4.50
CA PHE A 113 -7.75 -3.25 -3.89
C PHE A 113 -8.25 -3.22 -2.45
N LEU A 114 -9.45 -3.73 -2.19
CA LEU A 114 -10.02 -3.77 -0.84
C LEU A 114 -9.17 -4.63 0.10
N ILE A 115 -8.78 -5.83 -0.33
CA ILE A 115 -7.91 -6.71 0.46
C ILE A 115 -6.58 -6.02 0.77
N ALA A 116 -5.93 -5.43 -0.25
CA ALA A 116 -4.67 -4.73 -0.07
C ALA A 116 -4.80 -3.59 0.96
N ARG A 117 -5.86 -2.78 0.87
CA ARG A 117 -6.13 -1.70 1.83
C ARG A 117 -6.45 -2.19 3.23
N THR A 118 -7.25 -3.24 3.36
CA THR A 118 -7.57 -3.83 4.67
C THR A 118 -6.31 -4.36 5.35
N LEU A 119 -5.43 -5.05 4.62
CA LEU A 119 -4.17 -5.55 5.16
C LEU A 119 -3.23 -4.42 5.57
N GLU A 120 -3.11 -3.38 4.75
CA GLU A 120 -2.30 -2.20 5.07
C GLU A 120 -2.78 -1.52 6.36
N VAL A 121 -4.08 -1.21 6.45
CA VAL A 121 -4.68 -0.57 7.64
C VAL A 121 -4.55 -1.46 8.88
N SER A 122 -4.78 -2.76 8.75
CA SER A 122 -4.59 -3.70 9.85
C SER A 122 -3.13 -3.72 10.33
N ASN A 123 -2.19 -3.63 9.39
CA ASN A 123 -0.76 -3.66 9.69
C ASN A 123 -0.27 -2.39 10.39
N GLU A 124 -0.86 -1.22 10.12
CA GLU A 124 -0.52 0.04 10.82
C GLU A 124 -0.63 -0.07 12.34
N SER A 125 -1.51 -0.94 12.85
CA SER A 125 -1.59 -1.22 14.29
C SER A 125 -0.28 -1.75 14.89
N ASN A 126 0.56 -2.43 14.10
CA ASN A 126 1.87 -2.91 14.55
C ASN A 126 2.86 -1.76 14.72
N LEU A 127 2.81 -0.75 13.84
CA LEU A 127 3.68 0.43 13.95
C LEU A 127 3.33 1.23 15.21
N THR A 128 2.04 1.46 15.46
CA THR A 128 1.58 2.15 16.67
C THR A 128 1.99 1.40 17.94
N LYS A 129 1.79 0.07 17.97
CA LYS A 129 2.21 -0.77 19.11
C LYS A 129 3.71 -0.73 19.34
N ALA A 130 4.52 -0.71 18.27
CA ALA A 130 5.97 -0.61 18.40
C ALA A 130 6.39 0.68 19.11
N ILE A 131 5.79 1.81 18.71
CA ILE A 131 6.04 3.13 19.30
C ILE A 131 5.55 3.17 20.75
N ASP A 132 4.36 2.64 21.03
CA ASP A 132 3.78 2.61 22.39
C ASP A 132 4.63 1.79 23.36
N GLU A 133 5.08 0.59 22.96
CA GLU A 133 5.92 -0.25 23.83
C GLU A 133 7.27 0.41 24.12
N TYR A 134 7.89 1.03 23.12
CA TYR A 134 9.12 1.79 23.34
C TYR A 134 8.91 2.97 24.31
N ASN A 135 7.84 3.76 24.09
CA ASN A 135 7.53 4.95 24.88
C ASN A 135 7.17 4.66 26.34
N LYS A 136 6.76 3.42 26.66
CA LYS A 136 6.49 3.00 28.05
C LYS A 136 7.77 2.87 28.89
N ARG A 137 8.91 2.54 28.26
CA ARG A 137 10.11 2.10 28.97
C ARG A 137 11.36 2.93 28.64
N ASN A 138 11.33 3.70 27.56
CA ASN A 138 12.49 4.42 27.05
C ASN A 138 12.23 5.92 26.88
N LEU A 139 13.31 6.69 26.98
CA LEU A 139 13.39 8.10 26.62
C LEU A 139 14.50 8.28 25.56
N PRO A 140 14.40 9.28 24.66
CA PRO A 140 13.29 10.23 24.50
C PRO A 140 12.04 9.56 23.90
N LYS A 141 10.86 10.11 24.22
CA LYS A 141 9.60 9.63 23.63
C LYS A 141 9.52 9.97 22.14
N ILE A 142 8.92 9.06 21.38
CA ILE A 142 8.61 9.21 19.97
C ILE A 142 7.16 9.68 19.88
N PHE A 143 6.94 10.89 19.34
CA PHE A 143 5.61 11.40 19.06
C PHE A 143 5.29 11.18 17.59
N PHE A 144 4.26 10.40 17.32
CA PHE A 144 3.80 10.09 15.98
C PHE A 144 2.30 10.33 15.90
N ASN A 145 1.87 11.18 14.95
CA ASN A 145 0.47 11.41 14.68
C ASN A 145 0.11 10.78 13.32
N PRO A 146 -0.61 9.63 13.29
CA PRO A 146 -0.98 8.97 12.05
C PRO A 146 -2.02 9.75 11.22
N ASP A 147 -2.71 10.73 11.83
CA ASP A 147 -3.82 11.45 11.19
C ASP A 147 -3.38 12.69 10.40
N GLU A 148 -2.20 13.25 10.67
CA GLU A 148 -1.70 14.46 9.97
C GLU A 148 -1.23 14.19 8.54
N THR A 149 -0.95 12.93 8.18
CA THR A 149 -0.47 12.56 6.84
C THR A 149 -1.57 12.10 5.89
N GLN A 150 -2.84 12.09 6.31
CA GLN A 150 -3.96 11.87 5.40
C GLN A 150 -4.21 13.18 4.62
N GLY A 151 -3.41 13.38 3.58
CA GLY A 151 -3.69 14.38 2.55
C GLY A 151 -5.15 14.26 2.13
N GLN A 152 -5.84 15.40 2.10
CA GLN A 152 -7.23 15.57 1.70
C GLN A 152 -7.52 14.86 0.37
N PHE A 153 -7.86 13.57 0.41
CA PHE A 153 -8.68 12.98 -0.63
C PHE A 153 -10.08 13.51 -0.40
N ASN A 154 -10.39 14.64 -1.05
CA ASN A 154 -11.76 15.09 -1.32
C ASN A 154 -12.45 14.03 -2.20
N PHE A 155 -12.76 12.87 -1.62
CA PHE A 155 -13.74 11.96 -2.17
C PHE A 155 -15.09 12.49 -1.73
N SER A 156 -15.70 13.29 -2.61
CA SER A 156 -17.08 13.73 -2.50
C SER A 156 -17.92 12.57 -1.96
N THR A 157 -18.45 12.78 -0.77
CA THR A 157 -19.00 11.79 0.14
C THR A 157 -20.24 11.13 -0.46
N SER A 158 -20.07 10.12 -1.30
CA SER A 158 -21.09 9.09 -1.48
C SER A 158 -20.75 7.97 -0.51
N LYS A 159 -21.24 8.12 0.74
CA LYS A 159 -21.18 7.07 1.77
C LYS A 159 -22.04 5.90 1.29
N ILE A 160 -21.45 4.96 0.57
CA ILE A 160 -22.02 3.61 0.44
C ILE A 160 -21.40 2.77 1.54
N GLY A 161 -21.88 2.98 2.76
CA GLY A 161 -21.58 2.15 3.92
C GLY A 161 -22.83 1.37 4.27
N LEU A 162 -22.77 0.03 4.18
CA LEU A 162 -23.79 -0.87 4.72
C LEU A 162 -23.75 -0.75 6.26
N ALA A 163 -24.56 0.14 6.81
CA ALA A 163 -24.75 0.28 8.24
C ALA A 163 -25.64 -0.87 8.75
N GLN A 164 -25.04 -2.01 9.08
CA GLN A 164 -25.68 -2.98 9.97
C GLN A 164 -25.28 -2.65 11.41
N GLN A 165 -26.21 -2.04 12.14
CA GLN A 165 -26.16 -1.86 13.58
C GLN A 165 -26.84 -3.06 14.24
N TRP A 166 -26.08 -3.84 15.01
CA TRP A 166 -26.65 -4.85 15.91
C TRP A 166 -26.75 -4.24 17.30
N THR A 167 -27.95 -4.27 17.89
CA THR A 167 -28.18 -3.91 19.30
C THR A 167 -28.30 -5.19 20.10
N PHE A 168 -27.54 -5.27 21.21
CA PHE A 168 -27.68 -6.30 22.25
C PHE A 168 -28.90 -6.04 23.13
#